data_AF-A0A093ZHE1-F1
#
_entry.id   AF-A0A093ZHE1-F1
#
_cell.length_a   1.000
_cell.length_b   1.000
_cell.length_c   1.000
_cell.angle_alpha   90.00
_cell.angle_beta   90.00
_cell.angle_gamma   90.00
#
_symmetry.space_group_name_H-M   'P 1'
#
loop_
_entity.id
_entity.type
_entity.pdbx_description
1 polymer ?
#
loop_
_entity_poly.entity_id
_entity_poly.type
_entity_poly.pdbx_seq_one_letter_code
_entity_poly.pdbx_strand_id
1 'polypeptide(L)'
;MPPSLPSSSLGSLARGKQSLCFKSAARAFTSSSQCQAIGPESPKFIEIPLARQRFARKHIDIKGILPTPRNLFPRRAGDKASPEYIASATFEPTAAHQLTKNPSEYTAWKRRMAASRRENLREGLTKLHDRKVRKDAQVARKSSIKQENNQRLVDAPQRESDRLTSPTITAAMATFQHGALPDPNREARIAASAERVAAKAKAQEEARRDSLHSLYMHARSFITTEKELDAEIDKIFTERPFAHVHGRENETNIWDAEGSPMRVFDMLSEVSNTQKKAVDYYQTPAKVTGKRMVRIAEELTGGKMD
;
A
#
# COMPACT_ATOMS: atom_id res chain seq x y z
N MET A 1 -67.58 9.89 -1.02
CA MET A 1 -66.50 10.59 -1.74
C MET A 1 -65.39 9.60 -2.04
N PRO A 2 -65.18 9.21 -3.31
CA PRO A 2 -64.08 8.33 -3.71
C PRO A 2 -62.80 9.11 -4.04
N PRO A 3 -61.60 8.57 -3.76
CA PRO A 3 -60.34 9.17 -4.17
C PRO A 3 -60.05 8.88 -5.66
N SER A 4 -59.62 9.92 -6.37
CA SER A 4 -59.20 9.91 -7.76
C SER A 4 -57.82 9.27 -7.93
N LEU A 5 -57.69 8.38 -8.92
CA LEU A 5 -56.41 7.84 -9.38
C LEU A 5 -55.74 8.85 -10.32
N PRO A 6 -54.42 9.13 -10.19
CA PRO A 6 -53.69 9.90 -11.18
C PRO A 6 -53.27 9.03 -12.38
N SER A 7 -53.78 9.36 -13.57
CA SER A 7 -53.19 8.97 -14.85
C SER A 7 -52.28 10.11 -15.35
N SER A 8 -50.97 9.90 -15.39
CA SER A 8 -49.99 10.67 -16.19
C SER A 8 -48.64 9.96 -16.08
N SER A 9 -47.81 9.80 -17.10
CA SER A 9 -47.52 10.69 -18.22
C SER A 9 -46.93 9.88 -19.40
N LEU A 10 -47.54 10.02 -20.57
CA LEU A 10 -46.92 9.71 -21.85
C LEU A 10 -46.49 11.04 -22.49
N GLY A 11 -45.23 11.08 -22.93
CA GLY A 11 -44.75 11.86 -24.08
C GLY A 11 -44.98 13.37 -24.09
N SER A 12 -43.96 14.13 -23.73
CA SER A 12 -43.86 15.54 -24.13
C SER A 12 -43.71 15.64 -25.65
N LEU A 13 -44.80 15.95 -26.36
CA LEU A 13 -44.72 16.47 -27.72
C LEU A 13 -44.35 17.95 -27.65
N ALA A 14 -43.13 18.25 -28.08
CA ALA A 14 -42.67 19.62 -28.28
C ALA A 14 -43.54 20.30 -29.36
N ARG A 15 -44.25 21.34 -28.95
CA ARG A 15 -45.02 22.23 -29.82
C ARG A 15 -44.04 23.19 -30.52
N GLY A 16 -43.54 22.80 -31.68
CA GLY A 16 -42.78 23.67 -32.60
C GLY A 16 -43.71 24.56 -33.41
N LYS A 17 -43.49 25.87 -33.34
CA LYS A 17 -44.27 26.94 -33.96
C LYS A 17 -44.27 26.79 -35.49
N GLN A 18 -45.46 26.79 -36.09
CA GLN A 18 -45.65 26.81 -37.54
C GLN A 18 -45.37 28.22 -38.05
N SER A 19 -44.34 28.37 -38.88
CA SER A 19 -44.15 29.54 -39.75
C SER A 19 -45.16 29.46 -40.88
N LEU A 20 -46.03 30.46 -40.98
CA LEU A 20 -46.92 30.67 -42.12
C LEU A 20 -46.08 31.09 -43.32
N CYS A 21 -45.91 30.20 -44.30
CA CYS A 21 -45.48 30.60 -45.64
C CYS A 21 -46.48 30.09 -46.67
N PHE A 22 -46.71 30.95 -47.67
CA PHE A 22 -47.85 31.00 -48.57
C PHE A 22 -48.00 29.75 -49.44
N LYS A 23 -49.25 29.29 -49.58
CA LYS A 23 -49.65 28.19 -50.46
C LYS A 23 -49.72 28.68 -51.91
N SER A 24 -48.78 28.27 -52.75
CA SER A 24 -49.03 28.08 -54.18
C SER A 24 -49.64 26.68 -54.37
N ALA A 25 -50.96 26.64 -54.51
CA ALA A 25 -51.71 25.41 -54.73
C ALA A 25 -51.58 24.95 -56.19
N ALA A 26 -50.55 24.15 -56.49
CA ALA A 26 -50.55 23.30 -57.68
C ALA A 26 -51.13 21.93 -57.29
N ARG A 27 -52.35 21.64 -57.74
CA ARG A 27 -52.95 20.29 -57.65
C ARG A 27 -52.19 19.35 -58.58
N ALA A 28 -51.38 18.45 -58.03
CA ALA A 28 -50.86 17.29 -58.73
C ALA A 28 -51.59 16.04 -58.24
N PHE A 29 -52.37 15.42 -59.13
CA PHE A 29 -52.95 14.09 -58.93
C PHE A 29 -51.82 13.05 -59.10
N THR A 30 -51.29 12.52 -58.00
CA THR A 30 -50.43 11.32 -58.05
C THR A 30 -50.87 10.35 -56.95
N SER A 31 -51.15 9.11 -57.35
CA SER A 31 -51.72 8.02 -56.54
C SER A 31 -50.66 7.07 -55.98
N SER A 32 -49.48 7.57 -55.64
CA SER A 32 -48.44 6.79 -54.95
C SER A 32 -48.18 7.41 -53.57
N SER A 33 -48.32 6.61 -52.51
CA SER A 33 -47.86 6.97 -51.17
C SER A 33 -46.36 7.32 -51.24
N GLN A 34 -46.04 8.61 -51.27
CA GLN A 34 -44.68 9.10 -51.09
C GLN A 34 -44.23 8.67 -49.70
N CYS A 35 -43.50 7.56 -49.59
CA CYS A 35 -42.55 7.37 -48.51
C CYS A 35 -41.72 8.66 -48.47
N GLN A 36 -41.79 9.40 -47.36
CA GLN A 36 -41.25 10.75 -47.22
C GLN A 36 -39.80 10.79 -47.68
N ALA A 37 -39.57 11.20 -48.93
CA ALA A 37 -38.24 11.50 -49.41
C ALA A 37 -37.72 12.68 -48.57
N ILE A 38 -36.49 12.55 -48.07
CA ILE A 38 -35.82 13.62 -47.37
C ILE A 38 -35.89 14.86 -48.27
N GLY A 39 -36.48 15.94 -47.79
CA GLY A 39 -36.61 17.17 -48.58
C GLY A 39 -35.25 17.84 -48.80
N PRO A 40 -35.14 18.73 -49.81
CA PRO A 40 -33.89 19.44 -50.14
C PRO A 40 -33.35 20.31 -49.00
N GLU A 41 -34.20 20.68 -48.04
CA GLU A 41 -33.84 21.45 -46.84
C GLU A 41 -32.98 20.65 -45.84
N SER A 42 -33.02 19.32 -45.90
CA SER A 42 -32.23 18.49 -45.00
C SER A 42 -30.77 18.45 -45.44
N PRO A 43 -29.79 18.64 -44.54
CA PRO A 43 -28.37 18.51 -44.89
C PRO A 43 -27.97 17.08 -45.30
N LYS A 44 -28.88 16.12 -45.13
CA LYS A 44 -28.74 14.74 -45.60
C LYS A 44 -29.46 14.48 -46.93
N PHE A 45 -29.93 15.52 -47.61
CA PHE A 45 -30.53 15.39 -48.94
C PHE A 45 -29.54 14.79 -49.95
N ILE A 46 -28.27 15.17 -49.83
CA ILE A 46 -27.15 14.55 -50.55
C ILE A 46 -26.10 14.12 -49.52
N GLU A 47 -25.81 12.82 -49.47
CA GLU A 47 -24.80 12.28 -48.55
C GLU A 47 -23.39 12.47 -49.12
N ILE A 48 -22.68 13.49 -48.63
CA ILE A 48 -21.28 13.72 -48.98
C ILE A 48 -20.40 12.95 -47.98
N PRO A 49 -19.60 11.97 -48.41
CA PRO A 49 -18.74 11.22 -47.51
C PRO A 49 -17.70 12.13 -46.86
N LEU A 50 -17.52 11.98 -45.55
CA LEU A 50 -16.59 12.80 -44.77
C LEU A 50 -15.23 12.11 -44.60
N ALA A 51 -14.17 12.90 -44.57
CA ALA A 51 -12.84 12.41 -44.20
C ALA A 51 -12.83 11.83 -42.76
N ARG A 52 -12.05 10.76 -42.53
CA ARG A 52 -12.06 9.97 -41.28
C ARG A 52 -11.81 10.77 -40.00
N GLN A 53 -10.98 11.81 -40.04
CA GLN A 53 -10.60 12.62 -38.88
C GLN A 53 -10.78 14.11 -39.15
N ARG A 54 -11.94 14.51 -39.69
CA ARG A 54 -12.22 15.92 -40.04
C ARG A 54 -12.24 16.86 -38.82
N PHE A 55 -12.71 16.39 -37.67
CA PHE A 55 -12.83 17.19 -36.45
C PHE A 55 -12.50 16.37 -35.20
N ALA A 56 -11.71 16.95 -34.29
CA ALA A 56 -11.46 16.38 -32.96
C ALA A 56 -12.58 16.80 -32.01
N ARG A 57 -13.64 15.99 -31.92
CA ARG A 57 -14.70 16.22 -30.93
C ARG A 57 -14.14 15.99 -29.53
N LYS A 58 -14.22 17.00 -28.65
CA LYS A 58 -13.89 16.85 -27.24
C LYS A 58 -14.93 15.95 -26.56
N HIS A 59 -14.47 15.02 -25.74
CA HIS A 59 -15.37 14.21 -24.90
C HIS A 59 -16.01 15.10 -23.83
N ILE A 60 -17.32 14.97 -23.62
CA ILE A 60 -18.05 15.67 -22.57
C ILE A 60 -18.29 14.66 -21.45
N ASP A 61 -17.90 15.01 -20.22
CA ASP A 61 -18.07 14.13 -19.06
C ASP A 61 -19.53 14.11 -18.60
N ILE A 62 -20.27 13.10 -19.04
CA ILE A 62 -21.65 12.85 -18.61
C ILE A 62 -21.63 12.35 -17.17
N LYS A 63 -22.35 13.03 -16.27
CA LYS A 63 -22.44 12.66 -14.85
C LYS A 63 -23.47 11.53 -14.63
N GLY A 64 -23.30 10.78 -13.55
CA GLY A 64 -24.16 9.65 -13.16
C GLY A 64 -23.67 8.30 -13.68
N ILE A 65 -24.20 7.22 -13.09
CA ILE A 65 -23.85 5.83 -13.43
C ILE A 65 -25.14 5.00 -13.57
N LEU A 66 -25.27 4.25 -14.66
CA LEU A 66 -26.33 3.26 -14.79
C LEU A 66 -25.94 1.96 -14.06
N PRO A 67 -26.87 1.29 -13.37
CA PRO A 67 -26.57 0.03 -12.69
C PRO A 67 -26.11 -1.02 -13.69
N THR A 68 -25.03 -1.72 -13.36
CA THR A 68 -24.49 -2.76 -14.23
C THR A 68 -25.40 -3.98 -14.22
N PRO A 69 -25.88 -4.48 -15.38
CA PRO A 69 -26.72 -5.67 -15.43
C PRO A 69 -26.01 -6.91 -14.87
N ARG A 70 -26.74 -7.75 -14.13
CA ARG A 70 -26.21 -9.00 -13.56
C ARG A 70 -25.82 -9.99 -14.66
N ASN A 71 -24.69 -10.68 -14.46
CA ASN A 71 -24.28 -11.78 -15.33
C ASN A 71 -25.14 -13.04 -15.08
N LEU A 72 -25.85 -13.49 -16.11
CA LEU A 72 -26.69 -14.69 -16.05
C LEU A 72 -25.93 -15.99 -16.35
N PHE A 73 -24.82 -15.89 -17.09
CA PHE A 73 -24.02 -17.02 -17.56
C PHE A 73 -22.57 -16.88 -17.05
N PRO A 74 -22.32 -17.02 -15.75
CA PRO A 74 -20.96 -17.07 -15.21
C PRO A 74 -20.30 -18.41 -15.55
N ARG A 75 -18.97 -18.44 -15.66
CA ARG A 75 -18.21 -19.66 -16.04
C ARG A 75 -18.39 -20.84 -15.08
N ARG A 76 -18.68 -20.57 -13.80
CA ARG A 76 -18.82 -21.58 -12.74
C ARG A 76 -20.25 -22.10 -12.55
N ALA A 77 -21.26 -21.43 -13.13
CA ALA A 77 -22.63 -21.95 -13.05
C ALA A 77 -22.87 -22.91 -14.21
N GLY A 78 -23.77 -23.89 -14.00
CA GLY A 78 -24.24 -24.78 -15.07
C GLY A 78 -24.82 -24.01 -16.26
N ASP A 79 -24.88 -24.69 -17.40
CA ASP A 79 -25.30 -24.07 -18.65
C ASP A 79 -26.83 -23.90 -18.72
N LYS A 80 -27.27 -22.68 -18.46
CA LYS A 80 -28.68 -22.28 -18.53
C LYS A 80 -29.18 -22.11 -19.96
N ALA A 81 -28.29 -22.06 -20.95
CA ALA A 81 -28.66 -22.00 -22.35
C ALA A 81 -28.83 -23.39 -22.98
N SER A 82 -28.42 -24.45 -22.27
CA SER A 82 -28.59 -25.83 -22.72
C SER A 82 -30.07 -26.14 -23.01
N PRO A 83 -30.37 -26.84 -24.11
CA PRO A 83 -31.74 -27.24 -24.42
C PRO A 83 -32.37 -28.09 -23.31
N GLU A 84 -31.56 -28.88 -22.58
CA GLU A 84 -32.02 -29.71 -21.46
C GLU A 84 -32.49 -28.87 -20.27
N TYR A 85 -31.74 -27.81 -19.93
CA TYR A 85 -32.13 -26.87 -18.90
C TYR A 85 -33.40 -26.12 -19.31
N ILE A 86 -33.48 -25.70 -20.57
CA ILE A 86 -34.64 -24.97 -21.08
C ILE A 86 -35.88 -25.88 -21.04
N ALA A 87 -35.77 -27.13 -21.49
CA ALA A 87 -36.87 -28.09 -21.47
C ALA A 87 -37.35 -28.40 -20.05
N SER A 88 -36.42 -28.60 -19.11
CA SER A 88 -36.79 -28.84 -17.70
C SER A 88 -37.39 -27.60 -17.02
N ALA A 89 -36.84 -26.41 -17.27
CA ALA A 89 -37.36 -25.15 -16.72
C ALA A 89 -38.69 -24.70 -17.35
N THR A 90 -38.99 -25.18 -18.56
CA THR A 90 -40.21 -24.84 -19.31
C THR A 90 -40.96 -26.09 -19.75
N PHE A 91 -41.26 -26.98 -18.81
CA PHE A 91 -42.06 -28.17 -19.12
C PHE A 91 -43.44 -27.79 -19.71
N GLU A 92 -43.89 -28.56 -20.70
CA GLU A 92 -45.23 -28.38 -21.25
C GLU A 92 -46.29 -29.04 -20.35
N PRO A 93 -47.53 -28.52 -20.33
CA PRO A 93 -48.60 -29.08 -19.52
C PRO A 93 -48.87 -30.54 -19.87
N THR A 94 -48.99 -31.41 -18.86
CA THR A 94 -49.38 -32.82 -19.02
C THR A 94 -50.76 -32.94 -19.68
N ALA A 95 -51.01 -34.02 -20.42
CA ALA A 95 -52.27 -34.29 -21.12
C ALA A 95 -53.51 -34.13 -20.22
N ALA A 96 -53.44 -34.52 -18.95
CA ALA A 96 -54.52 -34.34 -17.97
C ALA A 96 -54.92 -32.87 -17.75
N HIS A 97 -53.96 -31.94 -17.82
CA HIS A 97 -54.20 -30.50 -17.73
C HIS A 97 -54.67 -29.87 -19.04
N GLN A 98 -54.43 -30.53 -20.18
CA GLN A 98 -54.95 -30.09 -21.47
C GLN A 98 -56.41 -30.56 -21.68
N LEU A 99 -56.82 -31.67 -21.05
CA LEU A 99 -58.09 -32.35 -21.29
C LEU A 99 -59.35 -31.65 -20.74
N THR A 100 -59.23 -30.66 -19.87
CA THR A 100 -60.41 -29.91 -19.40
C THR A 100 -60.95 -29.05 -20.55
N LYS A 101 -61.94 -29.57 -21.29
CA LYS A 101 -62.52 -28.95 -22.49
C LYS A 101 -63.05 -27.53 -22.25
N ASN A 102 -63.57 -27.23 -21.05
CA ASN A 102 -64.10 -25.91 -20.67
C ASN A 102 -63.47 -25.43 -19.34
N PRO A 103 -62.24 -24.89 -19.36
CA PRO A 103 -61.64 -24.33 -18.15
C PRO A 103 -62.40 -23.08 -17.71
N SER A 104 -62.50 -22.85 -16.40
CA SER A 104 -62.90 -21.56 -15.83
C SER A 104 -62.03 -20.44 -16.42
N GLU A 105 -62.59 -19.24 -16.62
CA GLU A 105 -61.89 -18.07 -17.18
C GLU A 105 -60.55 -17.81 -16.49
N TYR A 106 -60.53 -17.90 -15.15
CA TYR A 106 -59.32 -17.74 -14.35
C TYR A 106 -58.24 -18.78 -14.69
N THR A 107 -58.66 -20.02 -14.95
CA THR A 107 -57.75 -21.11 -15.34
C THR A 107 -57.24 -20.90 -16.77
N ALA A 108 -58.09 -20.44 -17.69
CA ALA A 108 -57.69 -20.07 -19.04
C ALA A 108 -56.66 -18.94 -19.04
N TRP A 109 -56.87 -17.91 -18.22
CA TRP A 109 -55.90 -16.82 -18.03
C TRP A 109 -54.56 -17.33 -17.49
N LYS A 110 -54.56 -18.19 -16.46
CA LYS A 110 -53.33 -18.81 -15.93
C LYS A 110 -52.59 -19.60 -17.01
N ARG A 111 -53.29 -20.32 -17.87
CA ARG A 111 -52.68 -21.06 -18.99
C ARG A 111 -52.01 -20.12 -19.98
N ARG A 112 -52.69 -19.04 -20.39
CA ARG A 112 -52.12 -18.01 -21.27
C ARG A 112 -50.86 -17.39 -20.67
N MET A 113 -50.92 -17.02 -19.39
CA MET A 113 -49.77 -16.46 -18.66
C MET A 113 -48.61 -17.46 -18.56
N ALA A 114 -48.90 -18.73 -18.30
CA ALA A 114 -47.87 -19.76 -18.22
C ALA A 114 -47.20 -20.01 -19.59
N ALA A 115 -47.99 -20.06 -20.67
CA ALA A 115 -47.46 -20.17 -22.03
C ALA A 115 -46.54 -18.99 -22.37
N SER A 116 -47.00 -17.76 -22.14
CA SER A 116 -46.19 -16.55 -22.37
C SER A 116 -44.89 -16.54 -21.54
N ARG A 117 -44.93 -16.96 -20.28
CA ARG A 117 -43.71 -17.06 -19.45
C ARG A 117 -42.72 -18.11 -19.97
N ARG A 118 -43.21 -19.27 -20.42
CA ARG A 118 -42.34 -20.32 -21.00
C ARG A 118 -41.68 -19.83 -22.28
N GLU A 119 -42.45 -19.22 -23.18
CA GLU A 119 -41.95 -18.62 -24.42
C GLU A 119 -40.89 -17.54 -24.14
N ASN A 120 -41.22 -16.56 -23.28
CA ASN A 120 -40.30 -15.49 -22.91
C ASN A 120 -39.01 -16.01 -22.26
N LEU A 121 -39.08 -17.07 -21.43
CA LEU A 121 -37.89 -17.66 -20.81
C LEU A 121 -37.02 -18.38 -21.83
N ARG A 122 -37.62 -19.18 -22.72
CA ARG A 122 -36.91 -19.87 -23.82
C ARG A 122 -36.18 -18.89 -24.72
N GLU A 123 -36.90 -17.89 -25.22
CA GLU A 123 -36.32 -16.87 -26.09
C GLU A 123 -35.31 -15.99 -25.37
N GLY A 124 -35.60 -15.63 -24.12
CA GLY A 124 -34.73 -14.77 -23.32
C GLY A 124 -33.37 -15.42 -23.08
N LEU A 125 -33.34 -16.69 -22.68
CA LEU A 125 -32.08 -17.40 -22.42
C LEU A 125 -31.27 -17.61 -23.69
N THR A 126 -31.91 -18.04 -24.79
CA THR A 126 -31.22 -18.26 -26.08
C THR A 126 -30.64 -16.96 -26.63
N LYS A 127 -31.44 -15.89 -26.75
CA LYS A 127 -30.99 -14.60 -27.29
C LYS A 127 -29.92 -13.93 -26.43
N LEU A 128 -30.02 -14.02 -25.10
CA LEU A 128 -29.00 -13.45 -24.20
C LEU A 128 -27.69 -14.23 -24.26
N HIS A 129 -27.76 -15.55 -24.40
CA HIS A 129 -26.58 -16.38 -24.60
C HIS A 129 -25.89 -16.04 -25.92
N ASP A 130 -26.62 -15.95 -27.03
CA ASP A 130 -26.08 -15.54 -28.34
C ASP A 130 -25.41 -14.17 -28.27
N ARG A 131 -26.03 -13.21 -27.59
CA ARG A 131 -25.45 -11.89 -27.37
C ARG A 131 -24.13 -11.96 -26.62
N LYS A 132 -24.05 -12.80 -25.58
CA LYS A 132 -22.82 -13.02 -24.81
C LYS A 132 -21.74 -13.64 -25.70
N VAL A 133 -22.03 -14.73 -26.40
CA VAL A 133 -21.05 -15.42 -27.28
C VAL A 133 -20.49 -14.46 -28.33
N ARG A 134 -21.34 -13.69 -29.01
CA ARG A 134 -20.91 -12.68 -30.00
C ARG A 134 -20.03 -11.61 -29.36
N LYS A 135 -20.39 -11.13 -28.17
CA LYS A 135 -19.63 -10.09 -27.47
C LYS A 135 -18.27 -10.61 -27.01
N ASP A 136 -18.23 -11.82 -26.45
CA ASP A 136 -17.00 -12.47 -25.98
C ASP A 136 -16.06 -12.74 -27.16
N ALA A 137 -16.57 -13.24 -28.29
CA ALA A 137 -15.79 -13.43 -29.52
C ALA A 137 -15.20 -12.12 -30.06
N GLN A 138 -15.98 -11.02 -30.07
CA GLN A 138 -15.48 -9.71 -30.46
C GLN A 138 -14.37 -9.20 -29.55
N VAL A 139 -14.51 -9.40 -28.23
CA VAL A 139 -13.49 -9.01 -27.25
C VAL A 139 -12.23 -9.85 -27.43
N ALA A 140 -12.37 -11.16 -27.53
CA ALA A 140 -11.26 -12.10 -27.74
C ALA A 140 -10.46 -11.77 -29.02
N ARG A 141 -11.16 -11.49 -30.13
CA ARG A 141 -10.52 -11.08 -31.39
C ARG A 141 -9.76 -9.76 -31.26
N LYS A 142 -10.32 -8.77 -30.56
CA LYS A 142 -9.63 -7.49 -30.33
C LYS A 142 -8.40 -7.68 -29.44
N SER A 143 -8.50 -8.50 -28.40
CA SER A 143 -7.36 -8.78 -27.52
C SER A 143 -6.26 -9.53 -28.24
N SER A 144 -6.58 -10.53 -29.08
CA SER A 144 -5.57 -11.29 -29.81
C SER A 144 -4.80 -10.41 -30.78
N ILE A 145 -5.50 -9.59 -31.58
CA ILE A 145 -4.85 -8.64 -32.50
C ILE A 145 -3.97 -7.65 -31.75
N LYS A 146 -4.42 -7.16 -30.58
CA LYS A 146 -3.61 -6.25 -29.76
C LYS A 146 -2.37 -6.94 -29.21
N GLN A 147 -2.50 -8.17 -28.72
CA GLN A 147 -1.37 -8.95 -28.21
C GLN A 147 -0.34 -9.23 -29.30
N GLU A 148 -0.79 -9.67 -30.47
CA GLU A 148 0.07 -9.93 -31.63
C GLU A 148 0.81 -8.67 -32.08
N ASN A 149 0.10 -7.54 -32.21
CA ASN A 149 0.73 -6.27 -32.57
C ASN A 149 1.75 -5.81 -31.52
N ASN A 150 1.42 -5.93 -30.23
CA ASN A 150 2.35 -5.57 -29.16
C ASN A 150 3.59 -6.45 -29.18
N GLN A 151 3.41 -7.77 -29.34
CA GLN A 151 4.52 -8.71 -29.42
C GLN A 151 5.40 -8.39 -30.62
N ARG A 152 4.80 -8.16 -31.79
CA ARG A 152 5.52 -7.71 -32.98
C ARG A 152 6.32 -6.43 -32.76
N LEU A 153 5.79 -5.47 -32.00
CA LEU A 153 6.49 -4.21 -31.69
C LEU A 153 7.63 -4.41 -30.68
N VAL A 154 7.47 -5.32 -29.72
CA VAL A 154 8.51 -5.67 -28.74
C VAL A 154 9.65 -6.43 -29.43
N ASP A 155 9.31 -7.37 -30.31
CA ASP A 155 10.27 -8.18 -31.06
C ASP A 155 10.86 -7.43 -32.26
N ALA A 156 10.33 -6.24 -32.59
CA ALA A 156 10.83 -5.44 -33.70
C ALA A 156 12.28 -5.01 -33.43
N PRO A 157 13.20 -5.23 -34.40
CA PRO A 157 14.56 -4.76 -34.26
C PRO A 157 14.59 -3.23 -34.20
N GLN A 158 15.63 -2.70 -33.57
CA GLN A 158 15.91 -1.27 -33.64
C GLN A 158 16.06 -0.81 -35.09
N ARG A 159 15.67 0.43 -35.35
CA ARG A 159 15.81 1.05 -36.67
C ARG A 159 17.30 1.13 -37.06
N GLU A 160 17.62 0.86 -38.32
CA GLU A 160 19.00 0.84 -38.80
C GLU A 160 19.74 2.16 -38.61
N SER A 161 19.06 3.30 -38.81
CA SER A 161 19.62 4.63 -38.54
C SER A 161 20.08 4.75 -37.09
N ASP A 162 19.26 4.27 -36.16
CA ASP A 162 19.52 4.40 -34.72
C ASP A 162 20.66 3.46 -34.33
N ARG A 163 20.68 2.24 -34.90
CA ARG A 163 21.79 1.29 -34.72
C ARG A 163 23.14 1.85 -35.17
N LEU A 164 23.18 2.56 -36.30
CA LEU A 164 24.42 3.09 -36.89
C LEU A 164 24.88 4.41 -36.26
N THR A 165 23.95 5.18 -35.67
CA THR A 165 24.24 6.48 -35.06
C THR A 165 24.37 6.42 -33.54
N SER A 166 23.90 5.35 -32.90
CA SER A 166 24.04 5.15 -31.45
C SER A 166 25.52 5.03 -31.06
N PRO A 167 25.92 5.61 -29.91
CA PRO A 167 27.28 5.47 -29.42
C PRO A 167 27.59 4.01 -29.04
N THR A 168 28.86 3.63 -29.14
CA THR A 168 29.30 2.27 -28.79
C THR A 168 29.37 2.09 -27.28
N ILE A 169 28.60 1.15 -26.74
CA ILE A 169 28.73 0.66 -25.36
C ILE A 169 29.46 -0.68 -25.41
N THR A 170 30.56 -0.81 -24.67
CA THR A 170 31.30 -2.08 -24.63
C THR A 170 30.46 -3.17 -23.95
N ALA A 171 30.61 -4.43 -24.37
CA ALA A 171 29.84 -5.55 -23.82
C ALA A 171 29.99 -5.66 -22.29
N ALA A 172 31.19 -5.39 -21.76
CA ALA A 172 31.43 -5.33 -20.33
C ALA A 172 30.55 -4.26 -19.64
N MET A 173 30.48 -3.04 -20.20
CA MET A 173 29.63 -1.97 -19.66
C MET A 173 28.13 -2.28 -19.76
N ALA A 174 27.71 -2.97 -20.82
CA ALA A 174 26.33 -3.43 -20.95
C ALA A 174 25.96 -4.45 -19.85
N THR A 175 26.85 -5.38 -19.52
CA THR A 175 26.59 -6.35 -18.44
C THR A 175 26.40 -5.69 -17.07
N PHE A 176 27.11 -4.58 -16.79
CA PHE A 176 26.94 -3.83 -15.55
C PHE A 176 25.58 -3.11 -15.44
N GLN A 177 24.89 -2.84 -16.56
CA GLN A 177 23.55 -2.26 -16.53
C GLN A 177 22.49 -3.24 -16.01
N HIS A 178 22.71 -4.55 -16.18
CA HIS A 178 21.77 -5.59 -15.73
C HIS A 178 21.91 -5.93 -14.24
N GLY A 179 22.95 -5.44 -13.57
CA GLY A 179 23.18 -5.63 -12.14
C GLY A 179 24.64 -5.86 -11.79
N ALA A 180 24.92 -5.97 -10.49
CA ALA A 180 26.25 -6.33 -10.01
C ALA A 180 26.57 -7.79 -10.36
N LEU A 181 27.80 -8.05 -10.83
CA LEU A 181 28.27 -9.41 -11.06
C LEU A 181 28.33 -10.17 -9.73
N PRO A 182 27.97 -11.46 -9.71
CA PRO A 182 28.10 -12.28 -8.52
C PRO A 182 29.58 -12.40 -8.12
N ASP A 183 29.88 -12.05 -6.87
CA ASP A 183 31.22 -12.16 -6.27
C ASP A 183 31.59 -13.66 -6.11
N PRO A 184 32.65 -14.15 -6.77
CA PRO A 184 33.02 -15.56 -6.72
C PRO A 184 33.46 -16.00 -5.31
N ASN A 185 33.94 -15.08 -4.48
CA ASN A 185 34.45 -15.36 -3.13
C ASN A 185 33.47 -14.94 -2.04
N ARG A 186 32.19 -14.79 -2.39
CA ARG A 186 31.15 -14.29 -1.46
C ARG A 186 31.05 -15.12 -0.20
N GLU A 187 31.07 -16.45 -0.31
CA GLU A 187 30.91 -17.36 0.82
C GLU A 187 32.08 -17.24 1.81
N ALA A 188 33.31 -17.24 1.30
CA ALA A 188 34.51 -17.04 2.10
C ALA A 188 34.50 -15.69 2.83
N ARG A 189 34.06 -14.62 2.15
CA ARG A 189 33.95 -13.28 2.75
C ARG A 189 32.88 -13.22 3.84
N ILE A 190 31.75 -13.90 3.66
CA ILE A 190 30.69 -13.97 4.67
C ILE A 190 31.19 -14.72 5.91
N ALA A 191 31.86 -15.87 5.73
CA ALA A 191 32.44 -16.63 6.83
C ALA A 191 33.45 -15.79 7.64
N ALA A 192 34.41 -15.16 6.96
CA ALA A 192 35.39 -14.27 7.61
C ALA A 192 34.73 -13.06 8.30
N SER A 193 33.61 -12.57 7.76
CA SER A 193 32.86 -11.48 8.41
C SER A 193 32.13 -11.97 9.66
N ALA A 194 31.57 -13.17 9.65
CA ALA A 194 30.89 -13.75 10.80
C ALA A 194 31.87 -13.98 11.97
N GLU A 195 33.06 -14.49 11.68
CA GLU A 195 34.12 -14.68 12.68
C GLU A 195 34.53 -13.36 13.34
N ARG A 196 34.73 -12.30 12.55
CA ARG A 196 35.07 -10.96 13.08
C ARG A 196 33.96 -10.39 13.96
N VAL A 197 32.70 -10.59 13.58
CA VAL A 197 31.56 -10.15 14.38
C VAL A 197 31.49 -10.93 15.68
N ALA A 198 31.68 -12.25 15.64
CA ALA A 198 31.70 -13.09 16.84
C ALA A 198 32.83 -12.70 17.80
N ALA A 199 34.02 -12.39 17.30
CA ALA A 199 35.14 -11.90 18.12
C ALA A 199 34.81 -10.58 18.83
N LYS A 200 34.19 -9.62 18.10
CA LYS A 200 33.75 -8.34 18.70
C LYS A 200 32.66 -8.54 19.76
N ALA A 201 31.71 -9.44 19.50
CA ALA A 201 30.67 -9.75 20.47
C ALA A 201 31.25 -10.33 21.77
N LYS A 202 32.20 -11.28 21.66
CA LYS A 202 32.92 -11.83 22.81
C LYS A 202 33.63 -10.76 23.63
N ALA A 203 34.38 -9.87 22.98
CA ALA A 203 35.06 -8.77 23.65
C ALA A 203 34.09 -7.82 24.38
N GLN A 204 32.92 -7.54 23.80
CA GLN A 204 31.89 -6.73 24.47
C GLN A 204 31.27 -7.45 25.67
N GLU A 205 31.07 -8.77 25.58
CA GLU A 205 30.58 -9.55 26.71
C GLU A 205 31.59 -9.59 27.86
N GLU A 206 32.89 -9.74 27.55
CA GLU A 206 33.98 -9.68 28.53
C GLU A 206 33.99 -8.32 29.25
N ALA A 207 33.98 -7.21 28.50
CA ALA A 207 33.90 -5.87 29.08
C ALA A 207 32.65 -5.65 29.96
N ARG A 208 31.51 -6.27 29.59
CA ARG A 208 30.29 -6.24 30.40
C ARG A 208 30.46 -7.03 31.69
N ARG A 209 31.11 -8.20 31.65
CA ARG A 209 31.42 -9.02 32.85
C ARG A 209 32.34 -8.25 33.79
N ASP A 210 33.36 -7.58 33.27
CA ASP A 210 34.29 -6.77 34.07
C ASP A 210 33.57 -5.60 34.75
N SER A 211 32.67 -4.94 34.02
CA SER A 211 31.84 -3.85 34.57
C SER A 211 30.92 -4.34 35.69
N LEU A 212 30.29 -5.50 35.53
CA LEU A 212 29.46 -6.12 36.56
C LEU A 212 30.28 -6.52 37.79
N HIS A 213 31.51 -7.03 37.59
CA HIS A 213 32.41 -7.34 38.69
C HIS A 213 32.83 -6.08 39.46
N SER A 214 33.12 -4.98 38.77
CA SER A 214 33.37 -3.69 39.42
C SER A 214 32.18 -3.23 40.25
N LEU A 215 30.95 -3.35 39.72
CA LEU A 215 29.73 -3.02 40.46
C LEU A 215 29.58 -3.90 41.71
N TYR A 216 29.87 -5.20 41.61
CA TYR A 216 29.81 -6.13 42.72
C TYR A 216 30.77 -5.73 43.86
N MET A 217 32.00 -5.32 43.55
CA MET A 217 32.93 -4.86 44.58
C MET A 217 32.49 -3.55 45.23
N HIS A 218 31.93 -2.61 44.45
CA HIS A 218 31.39 -1.37 45.00
C HIS A 218 30.11 -1.57 45.80
N ALA A 219 29.35 -2.64 45.57
CA ALA A 219 28.12 -2.95 46.29
C ALA A 219 28.32 -3.09 47.82
N ARG A 220 29.55 -3.35 48.29
CA ARG A 220 29.90 -3.32 49.73
C ARG A 220 29.64 -1.97 50.40
N SER A 221 29.66 -0.88 49.62
CA SER A 221 29.43 0.49 50.09
C SER A 221 27.99 0.97 49.86
N PHE A 222 27.16 0.16 49.21
CA PHE A 222 25.77 0.53 48.95
C PHE A 222 24.92 0.26 50.19
N ILE A 223 24.06 1.22 50.51
CA ILE A 223 23.06 1.10 51.56
C ILE A 223 21.84 0.40 50.95
N THR A 224 21.56 -0.82 51.39
CA THR A 224 20.46 -1.64 50.82
C THR A 224 19.31 -1.83 51.79
N THR A 225 19.58 -1.77 53.10
CA THR A 225 18.57 -1.94 54.15
C THR A 225 18.39 -0.66 54.97
N GLU A 226 17.21 -0.48 55.55
CA GLU A 226 16.92 0.67 56.43
C GLU A 226 17.86 0.71 57.65
N LYS A 227 18.26 -0.45 58.16
CA LYS A 227 19.23 -0.54 59.28
C LYS A 227 20.61 -0.02 58.91
N GLU A 228 21.09 -0.35 57.70
CA GLU A 228 22.36 0.18 57.19
C GLU A 228 22.27 1.70 56.97
N LEU A 229 21.09 2.18 56.55
CA LEU A 229 20.84 3.61 56.37
C LEU A 229 20.91 4.36 57.71
N ASP A 230 20.17 3.90 58.72
CA ASP A 230 20.15 4.52 60.05
C ASP A 230 21.56 4.52 60.67
N ALA A 231 22.29 3.41 60.55
CA ALA A 231 23.67 3.32 61.04
C ALA A 231 24.63 4.30 60.35
N GLU A 232 24.50 4.47 59.02
CA GLU A 232 25.34 5.43 58.29
C GLU A 232 24.88 6.88 58.53
N ILE A 233 23.58 7.12 58.78
CA ILE A 233 23.05 8.43 59.21
C ILE A 233 23.64 8.80 60.56
N ASP A 234 23.57 7.92 61.56
CA ASP A 234 24.12 8.18 62.90
C ASP A 234 25.64 8.41 62.85
N LYS A 235 26.33 7.76 61.92
CA LYS A 235 27.78 7.91 61.72
C LYS A 235 28.15 9.23 61.05
N ILE A 236 27.39 9.67 60.04
CA ILE A 236 27.68 10.89 59.27
C ILE A 236 27.10 12.13 59.96
N PHE A 237 25.85 12.08 60.40
CA PHE A 237 25.09 13.20 60.97
C PHE A 237 25.19 13.24 62.51
N THR A 238 26.42 13.37 63.01
CA THR A 238 26.67 13.66 64.43
C THR A 238 26.61 15.16 64.72
N GLU A 239 26.56 15.56 66.00
CA GLU A 239 26.61 16.98 66.41
C GLU A 239 27.88 17.70 65.90
N ARG A 240 28.94 16.94 65.57
CA ARG A 240 30.20 17.43 65.01
C ARG A 240 30.59 16.61 63.77
N PRO A 241 29.90 16.81 62.63
CA PRO A 241 30.00 15.91 61.49
C PRO A 241 31.38 15.93 60.82
N PHE A 242 32.13 17.04 60.90
CA PHE A 242 33.42 17.20 60.19
C PHE A 242 34.68 17.06 61.07
N ALA A 243 34.51 16.73 62.36
CA ALA A 243 35.63 16.69 63.31
C ALA A 243 36.76 15.71 62.92
N HIS A 244 36.43 14.69 62.11
CA HIS A 244 37.34 13.63 61.70
C HIS A 244 38.30 14.00 60.55
N VAL A 245 38.07 15.13 59.85
CA VAL A 245 38.86 15.49 58.66
C VAL A 245 40.15 16.24 59.03
N HIS A 246 40.07 17.20 59.96
CA HIS A 246 41.20 18.05 60.35
C HIS A 246 41.40 18.24 61.86
N GLY A 247 40.60 17.57 62.71
CA GLY A 247 40.73 17.63 64.18
C GLY A 247 40.48 19.02 64.77
N ARG A 248 39.80 19.91 64.03
CA ARG A 248 39.47 21.28 64.43
C ARG A 248 38.02 21.35 64.88
N GLU A 249 37.77 21.99 66.02
CA GLU A 249 36.47 21.90 66.72
C GLU A 249 35.36 22.83 66.19
N ASN A 250 35.69 23.75 65.26
CA ASN A 250 34.79 24.86 64.88
C ASN A 250 34.27 24.81 63.43
N GLU A 251 34.43 23.70 62.71
CA GLU A 251 34.02 23.57 61.31
C GLU A 251 32.57 23.05 61.22
N THR A 252 31.63 23.93 60.89
CA THR A 252 30.20 23.59 60.79
C THR A 252 29.76 23.24 59.36
N ASN A 253 30.64 23.44 58.38
CA ASN A 253 30.32 23.31 56.95
C ASN A 253 31.38 22.51 56.19
N ILE A 254 30.97 21.74 55.18
CA ILE A 254 31.86 20.92 54.34
C ILE A 254 32.92 21.77 53.61
N TRP A 255 32.60 23.02 53.29
CA TRP A 255 33.51 23.95 52.61
C TRP A 255 34.61 24.46 53.54
N ASP A 256 34.36 24.48 54.85
CA ASP A 256 35.35 24.84 55.86
C ASP A 256 36.26 23.64 56.18
N ALA A 257 35.69 22.42 56.14
CA ALA A 257 36.38 21.17 56.41
C ALA A 257 37.21 20.64 55.23
N GLU A 258 36.63 20.48 54.05
CA GLU A 258 37.29 19.88 52.88
C GLU A 258 37.78 20.94 51.87
N GLY A 259 37.33 22.18 52.03
CA GLY A 259 37.66 23.29 51.15
C GLY A 259 36.69 23.45 49.98
N SER A 260 37.06 24.32 49.03
CA SER A 260 36.31 24.45 47.79
C SER A 260 36.40 23.15 46.97
N PRO A 261 35.32 22.69 46.32
CA PRO A 261 35.34 21.56 45.43
C PRO A 261 36.35 21.83 44.33
N MET A 262 37.00 20.75 43.92
CA MET A 262 38.11 20.78 42.99
C MET A 262 37.72 21.52 41.69
N ARG A 263 38.41 22.61 41.39
CA ARG A 263 38.22 23.38 40.15
C ARG A 263 39.10 22.82 39.04
N VAL A 264 38.81 23.19 37.79
CA VAL A 264 39.65 22.82 36.63
C VAL A 264 41.11 23.25 36.82
N PHE A 265 41.33 24.43 37.42
CA PHE A 265 42.67 24.91 37.75
C PHE A 265 43.39 23.98 38.74
N ASP A 266 42.67 23.45 39.73
CA ASP A 266 43.24 22.55 40.73
C ASP A 266 43.60 21.20 40.08
N MET A 267 42.72 20.63 39.26
CA MET A 267 43.01 19.40 38.49
C MET A 267 44.26 19.56 37.60
N LEU A 268 44.41 20.72 36.94
CA LEU A 268 45.59 21.04 36.13
C LEU A 268 46.84 21.21 37.00
N SER A 269 46.71 21.76 38.21
CA SER A 269 47.82 21.91 39.15
C SER A 269 48.32 20.56 39.66
N GLU A 270 47.45 19.54 39.81
CA GLU A 270 47.86 18.18 40.16
C GLU A 270 48.68 17.52 39.05
N VAL A 271 48.26 17.70 37.79
CA VAL A 271 48.94 17.12 36.63
C VAL A 271 50.28 17.82 36.36
N SER A 272 50.33 19.14 36.55
CA SER A 272 51.54 19.95 36.33
C SER A 272 52.46 20.03 37.55
N ASN A 273 52.09 19.39 38.67
CA ASN A 273 52.80 19.43 39.94
C ASN A 273 53.06 20.86 40.45
N THR A 274 52.08 21.75 40.29
CA THR A 274 52.12 23.18 40.69
C THR A 274 51.17 23.48 41.86
N GLN A 275 50.89 22.48 42.69
CA GLN A 275 49.97 22.58 43.82
C GLN A 275 50.49 23.55 44.90
N LYS A 276 49.57 24.35 45.47
CA LYS A 276 49.89 25.38 46.49
C LYS A 276 50.04 24.83 47.91
N LYS A 277 49.48 23.64 48.20
CA LYS A 277 49.57 22.98 49.50
C LYS A 277 50.85 22.14 49.57
N ALA A 278 51.72 22.43 50.53
CA ALA A 278 53.00 21.71 50.70
C ALA A 278 52.80 20.20 50.91
N VAL A 279 51.76 19.79 51.65
CA VAL A 279 51.48 18.37 51.91
C VAL A 279 51.17 17.62 50.62
N ASP A 280 50.39 18.21 49.72
CA ASP A 280 49.99 17.60 48.44
C ASP A 280 51.14 17.63 47.43
N TYR A 281 51.93 18.71 47.42
CA TYR A 281 53.16 18.82 46.64
C TYR A 281 54.23 17.77 47.02
N TYR A 282 54.31 17.40 48.30
CA TYR A 282 55.20 16.35 48.82
C TYR A 282 54.51 14.98 48.97
N GLN A 283 53.24 14.82 48.55
CA GLN A 283 52.64 13.49 48.48
C GLN A 283 53.49 12.64 47.53
N THR A 284 53.99 11.52 48.03
CA THR A 284 54.95 10.70 47.31
C THR A 284 54.30 10.22 46.00
N PRO A 285 54.94 10.42 44.82
CA PRO A 285 54.45 9.90 43.53
C PRO A 285 54.09 8.41 43.58
N ALA A 286 54.66 7.69 44.54
CA ALA A 286 54.35 6.30 44.87
C ALA A 286 52.86 6.02 45.14
N LYS A 287 52.08 6.94 45.75
CA LYS A 287 50.64 6.69 46.02
C LYS A 287 49.80 6.74 44.74
N VAL A 288 50.03 7.74 43.89
CA VAL A 288 49.34 7.89 42.60
C VAL A 288 49.75 6.77 41.65
N THR A 289 51.05 6.50 41.56
CA THR A 289 51.60 5.41 40.74
C THR A 289 51.11 4.05 41.25
N GLY A 290 51.05 3.82 42.55
CA GLY A 290 50.49 2.60 43.14
C GLY A 290 49.05 2.36 42.72
N LYS A 291 48.17 3.37 42.85
CA LYS A 291 46.77 3.28 42.38
C LYS A 291 46.66 3.01 40.88
N ARG A 292 47.52 3.63 40.06
CA ARG A 292 47.56 3.39 38.61
C ARG A 292 48.05 1.98 38.28
N MET A 293 49.08 1.50 38.96
CA MET A 293 49.60 0.14 38.78
C MET A 293 48.56 -0.92 39.16
N VAL A 294 47.84 -0.71 40.27
CA VAL A 294 46.71 -1.57 40.65
C VAL A 294 45.66 -1.56 39.54
N ARG A 295 45.22 -0.38 39.08
CA ARG A 295 44.24 -0.29 37.99
C ARG A 295 44.69 -0.97 36.69
N ILE A 296 45.96 -0.81 36.29
CA ILE A 296 46.52 -1.48 35.12
C ILE A 296 46.52 -3.00 35.31
N ALA A 297 46.89 -3.47 36.49
CA ALA A 297 46.88 -4.89 36.81
C ALA A 297 45.44 -5.44 36.81
N GLU A 298 44.46 -4.70 37.33
CA GLU A 298 43.05 -5.07 37.30
C GLU A 298 42.49 -5.18 35.87
N GLU A 299 42.75 -4.17 35.03
CA GLU A 299 42.29 -4.15 33.63
C GLU A 299 42.96 -5.27 32.80
N LEU A 300 44.21 -5.65 33.12
CA LEU A 300 44.93 -6.71 32.42
C LEU A 300 44.52 -8.13 32.88
N THR A 301 44.19 -8.29 34.17
CA THR A 301 43.86 -9.59 34.76
C THR A 301 42.36 -9.89 34.80
N GLY A 302 41.50 -8.91 34.54
CA GLY A 302 40.04 -9.04 34.56
C GLY A 302 39.44 -9.14 35.97
N GLY A 303 40.23 -8.87 37.01
CA GLY A 303 39.83 -8.93 38.41
C GLY A 303 40.01 -7.59 39.12
N LYS A 304 39.11 -7.26 40.05
CA LYS A 304 39.28 -6.12 40.97
C LYS A 304 40.06 -6.57 42.20
N MET A 305 41.08 -5.80 42.58
CA MET A 305 41.92 -6.08 43.74
C MET A 305 41.48 -5.18 44.90
N ASP A 306 41.48 -5.73 46.13
CA ASP A 306 41.22 -4.99 47.37
C ASP A 306 42.48 -4.27 47.89
#